data_AF-A0A4Y4DJU7-F1
#
_entry.id   AF-A0A4Y4DJU7-F1
#
_cell.length_a   1.000
_cell.length_b   1.000
_cell.length_c   1.000
_cell.angle_alpha   90.00
_cell.angle_beta   90.00
_cell.angle_gamma   90.00
#
_symmetry.space_group_name_H-M   'P 1'
#
loop_
_entity.id
_entity.type
_entity.pdbx_description
1 polymer ?
#
loop_
_entity_poly.entity_id
_entity_poly.type
_entity_poly.pdbx_seq_one_letter_code
_entity_poly.pdbx_strand_id
1 'polypeptide(L)'
;MAYSVLPIIDLQTGQVQFKVQGRWYTRYVSHPEQLERLVTRAARRPVFDPAHSELIVFVAAAGLPQGRQRAFSLAKFPRHHSLTKLGG
;
A
#
# COMPACT_ATOMS: atom_id res chain seq x y z
N MET A 1 3.16 3.61 -16.35
CA MET A 1 2.86 2.16 -16.43
C MET A 1 2.74 1.62 -15.02
N ALA A 2 1.76 0.75 -14.77
CA ALA A 2 1.55 0.15 -13.46
C ALA A 2 2.21 -1.23 -13.38
N TYR A 3 2.72 -1.61 -12.20
CA TYR A 3 3.57 -2.78 -12.01
C TYR A 3 2.95 -3.76 -11.00
N SER A 4 2.81 -5.02 -11.38
CA SER A 4 2.41 -6.07 -10.42
C SER A 4 3.52 -6.27 -9.38
N VAL A 5 3.17 -6.24 -8.09
CA VAL A 5 4.12 -6.28 -6.98
C VAL A 5 3.68 -7.25 -5.88
N LEU A 6 4.64 -7.68 -5.07
CA LEU A 6 4.42 -8.37 -3.80
C LEU A 6 4.88 -7.44 -2.67
N PRO A 7 3.96 -6.72 -2.01
CA PRO A 7 4.33 -5.79 -0.96
C PRO A 7 4.65 -6.52 0.36
N ILE A 8 5.72 -6.08 1.02
CA ILE A 8 6.02 -6.39 2.42
C ILE A 8 5.54 -5.17 3.22
N ILE A 9 4.67 -5.42 4.20
CA ILE A 9 4.02 -4.36 4.99
C ILE A 9 4.54 -4.44 6.42
N ASP A 10 5.16 -3.38 6.89
CA ASP A 10 5.47 -3.17 8.30
C ASP A 10 4.28 -2.45 8.96
N LEU A 11 3.59 -3.17 9.84
CA LEU A 11 2.41 -2.67 10.55
C LEU A 11 2.74 -1.59 11.59
N GLN A 12 3.97 -1.57 12.12
CA GLN A 12 4.38 -0.62 13.14
C GLN A 12 4.72 0.74 12.54
N THR A 13 5.46 0.77 11.44
CA THR A 13 5.93 2.03 10.83
C THR A 13 5.07 2.51 9.66
N GLY A 14 4.16 1.65 9.16
CA GLY A 14 3.42 1.89 7.93
C GLY A 14 4.28 1.77 6.67
N GLN A 15 5.49 1.25 6.79
CA GLN A 15 6.39 1.07 5.66
C GLN A 15 5.89 -0.05 4.75
N VAL A 16 5.91 0.21 3.44
CA VAL A 16 5.57 -0.74 2.39
C VAL A 16 6.79 -0.88 1.47
N GLN A 17 7.36 -2.07 1.43
CA GLN A 17 8.50 -2.39 0.58
C GLN A 17 8.07 -3.29 -0.57
N PHE A 18 8.55 -3.04 -1.78
CA PHE A 18 8.24 -3.88 -2.94
C PHE A 18 9.31 -3.74 -4.02
N LYS A 19 9.37 -4.73 -4.92
CA LYS A 19 10.34 -4.78 -6.02
C LYS A 19 9.67 -4.44 -7.35
N VAL A 20 10.21 -3.47 -8.08
CA VAL A 20 9.81 -3.11 -9.45
C VAL A 20 11.03 -3.15 -10.33
N GLN A 21 10.98 -3.93 -11.42
CA GLN A 21 12.06 -4.04 -12.42
C GLN A 21 13.46 -4.26 -11.78
N GLY A 22 13.55 -5.18 -10.82
CA GLY A 22 14.84 -5.48 -10.18
C GLY A 22 15.21 -4.57 -8.99
N ARG A 23 14.56 -3.40 -8.84
CA ARG A 23 14.88 -2.42 -7.80
C ARG A 23 13.88 -2.45 -6.65
N TRP A 24 14.40 -2.37 -5.42
CA TRP A 24 13.58 -2.20 -4.22
C TRP A 24 13.11 -0.77 -4.06
N TYR A 25 11.85 -0.62 -3.67
CA TYR A 25 11.20 0.63 -3.33
C TYR A 25 10.64 0.54 -1.92
N THR A 26 10.84 1.62 -1.17
CA THR A 26 10.27 1.81 0.15
C THR A 26 9.32 3.00 0.09
N ARG A 27 8.10 2.80 0.57
CA ARG A 27 7.05 3.81 0.68
C ARG A 27 6.34 3.70 2.02
N TYR A 28 5.42 4.61 2.30
CA TYR A 28 4.67 4.64 3.54
C TYR A 28 3.18 4.80 3.27
N VAL A 29 2.35 4.05 3.99
CA VAL A 29 0.89 4.11 3.95
C VAL A 29 0.36 4.58 5.31
N SER A 30 -0.74 5.33 5.32
CA SER A 30 -1.33 5.85 6.57
C SER A 30 -2.12 4.81 7.37
N HIS A 31 -2.58 3.73 6.73
CA HIS A 31 -3.44 2.72 7.34
C HIS A 31 -2.91 1.31 7.04
N PRO A 32 -1.75 0.92 7.62
CA PRO A 32 -1.09 -0.34 7.26
C PRO A 32 -1.92 -1.58 7.60
N GLU A 33 -2.64 -1.58 8.72
CA GLU A 33 -3.54 -2.70 9.07
C GLU A 33 -4.66 -2.89 8.04
N GLN A 34 -5.23 -1.81 7.54
CA GLN A 34 -6.27 -1.89 6.52
C GLN A 34 -5.69 -2.45 5.21
N LEU A 35 -4.47 -2.03 4.86
CA LEU A 35 -3.78 -2.54 3.67
C LEU A 35 -3.51 -4.04 3.81
N GLU A 36 -2.95 -4.50 4.93
CA GLU A 36 -2.66 -5.90 5.20
C GLU A 36 -3.93 -6.77 5.08
N ARG A 37 -5.02 -6.38 5.75
CA ARG A 37 -6.30 -7.09 5.70
C ARG A 37 -6.89 -7.21 4.30
N LEU A 38 -6.66 -6.22 3.44
CA LEU A 38 -7.17 -6.24 2.06
C LEU A 38 -6.25 -6.99 1.09
N VAL A 39 -4.94 -6.94 1.31
CA VAL A 39 -3.97 -7.70 0.51
C VAL A 39 -4.13 -9.20 0.74
N THR A 40 -4.40 -9.64 1.97
CA THR A 40 -4.69 -11.06 2.27
C THR A 40 -5.98 -11.58 1.63
N ARG A 41 -6.90 -10.68 1.26
CA ARG A 41 -8.16 -10.98 0.57
C ARG A 41 -8.13 -10.64 -0.92
N ALA A 42 -6.94 -10.46 -1.50
CA ALA A 42 -6.82 -10.04 -2.88
C ALA A 42 -7.13 -11.19 -3.84
N ALA A 43 -8.00 -10.93 -4.83
CA ALA A 43 -8.31 -11.85 -5.92
C ALA A 43 -7.14 -12.02 -6.90
N ARG A 44 -6.20 -11.06 -6.92
CA ARG A 44 -4.98 -11.08 -7.73
C ARG A 44 -3.89 -10.21 -7.11
N ARG A 45 -2.67 -10.29 -7.63
CA ARG A 45 -1.54 -9.49 -7.14
C ARG A 45 -1.85 -7.99 -7.16
N PRO A 46 -1.48 -7.26 -6.09
CA PRO A 46 -1.53 -5.81 -6.08
C PRO A 46 -0.70 -5.19 -7.20
N VAL A 47 -1.09 -3.98 -7.61
CA VAL A 47 -0.42 -3.24 -8.67
C VAL A 47 0.02 -1.88 -8.14
N PHE A 48 1.29 -1.56 -8.30
CA PHE A 48 1.83 -0.24 -7.99
C PHE A 48 1.72 0.68 -9.20
N ASP A 49 1.03 1.80 -9.06
CA ASP A 49 0.99 2.89 -10.04
C ASP A 49 1.95 4.03 -9.62
N PRO A 50 3.07 4.22 -10.32
CA PRO A 50 4.01 5.30 -10.01
C PRO A 50 3.47 6.69 -10.33
N ALA A 51 2.52 6.84 -11.25
CA ALA A 51 2.02 8.15 -11.68
C ALA A 51 1.24 8.83 -10.54
N HIS A 52 0.44 8.06 -9.84
CA HIS A 52 -0.33 8.52 -8.67
C HIS A 52 0.35 8.16 -7.34
N SER A 53 1.45 7.40 -7.38
CA SER A 53 2.09 6.81 -6.20
C SER A 53 1.09 6.02 -5.36
N GLU A 54 0.41 5.07 -5.98
CA GLU A 54 -0.64 4.27 -5.34
C GLU A 54 -0.35 2.79 -5.42
N LEU A 55 -0.76 2.05 -4.39
CA LEU A 55 -0.88 0.61 -4.41
C LEU A 55 -2.35 0.25 -4.59
N ILE A 56 -2.68 -0.37 -5.73
CA ILE A 56 -4.01 -0.82 -6.08
C ILE A 56 -4.14 -2.28 -5.68
N VAL A 57 -5.08 -2.57 -4.78
CA VAL A 57 -5.44 -3.91 -4.32
C VAL A 57 -6.78 -4.31 -4.95
N PHE A 58 -6.87 -5.56 -5.40
CA PHE A 58 -8.07 -6.10 -6.04
C PHE A 58 -8.76 -7.06 -5.08
N VAL A 59 -9.68 -6.56 -4.27
CA VAL A 59 -10.32 -7.33 -3.19
C VAL A 59 -11.38 -8.27 -3.77
N ALA A 60 -11.37 -9.55 -3.38
CA ALA A 60 -12.38 -10.50 -3.83
C ALA A 60 -13.80 -10.02 -3.47
N ALA A 61 -14.71 -10.11 -4.43
CA ALA A 61 -16.12 -9.73 -4.27
C ALA A 61 -16.99 -10.65 -5.14
N ALA A 62 -18.19 -11.00 -4.64
CA ALA A 62 -19.13 -11.84 -5.36
C ALA A 62 -19.50 -11.22 -6.72
N GLY A 63 -19.50 -12.03 -7.78
CA GLY A 63 -19.80 -11.59 -9.14
C GLY A 63 -18.69 -10.77 -9.82
N LEU A 64 -17.55 -10.52 -9.15
CA LEU A 64 -16.43 -9.75 -9.69
C LEU A 64 -15.14 -10.59 -9.68
N PRO A 65 -14.88 -11.41 -10.71
CA PRO A 65 -13.72 -12.30 -10.76
C PRO A 65 -12.38 -11.54 -10.75
N GLN A 66 -12.38 -10.29 -11.22
CA GLN A 66 -11.20 -9.42 -11.20
C GLN A 66 -10.96 -8.72 -9.85
N GLY A 67 -11.89 -8.87 -8.90
CA GLY A 67 -11.92 -8.15 -7.64
C GLY A 67 -12.32 -6.68 -7.79
N ARG A 68 -12.77 -6.09 -6.67
CA ARG A 68 -13.04 -4.65 -6.56
C ARG A 68 -11.74 -3.91 -6.26
N GLN A 69 -11.48 -2.85 -7.00
CA GLN A 69 -10.28 -2.03 -6.80
C GLN A 69 -10.36 -1.19 -5.53
N ARG A 70 -9.26 -1.16 -4.79
CA ARG A 70 -9.01 -0.25 -3.66
C ARG A 70 -7.60 0.32 -3.79
N ALA A 71 -7.51 1.63 -3.95
CA ALA A 71 -6.25 2.34 -4.02
C ALA A 71 -5.80 2.79 -2.63
N PHE A 72 -4.50 2.66 -2.38
CA PHE A 72 -3.83 3.17 -1.19
C PHE A 72 -2.72 4.11 -1.62
N SER A 73 -2.82 5.38 -1.23
CA SER A 73 -1.76 6.36 -1.51
C SER A 73 -0.49 6.03 -0.72
N LEU A 74 0.65 6.11 -1.40
CA LEU A 74 1.97 5.78 -0.89
C LEU A 74 2.85 7.04 -0.86
N ALA A 75 3.31 7.41 0.33
CA ALA A 75 4.23 8.53 0.52
C ALA A 75 5.70 8.08 0.41
N LYS A 76 6.58 9.00 -0.01
CA LYS A 76 8.04 8.77 0.00
C LYS A 76 8.63 8.83 1.42
N PHE A 77 7.99 9.57 2.30
CA PHE A 77 8.41 9.78 3.68
C PHE A 77 7.28 9.34 4.63
N PRO A 78 7.61 8.88 5.85
CA PRO A 78 6.60 8.59 6.85
C PRO A 78 5.78 9.87 7.12
N ARG A 79 4.46 9.73 7.24
CA ARG A 79 3.64 10.81 7.78
C ARG A 79 3.90 10.82 9.28
N HIS A 80 4.74 11.75 9.74
CA HIS A 80 4.78 12.06 11.16
C HIS A 80 3.41 12.61 11.54
N HIS A 81 2.69 11.93 12.43
CA HIS A 81 1.72 12.64 13.26
C HIS A 81 2.51 13.75 13.92
N SER A 82 2.17 15.01 13.64
CA SER A 82 2.80 16.14 14.29
C SER A 82 2.76 15.88 15.79
N LEU A 83 3.93 15.66 16.39
CA LEU A 83 4.05 15.61 17.84
C LEU A 83 3.65 17.01 18.29
N THR A 84 2.42 17.16 18.78
CA THR A 84 2.01 18.39 19.47
C THR A 84 3.03 18.59 20.58
N LYS A 85 3.83 19.64 20.47
CA LYS A 85 4.77 20.05 21.52
C LYS A 85 3.93 20.21 22.79
N LEU A 86 4.10 19.31 23.75
CA LEU A 86 3.60 19.54 25.10
C LEU A 86 4.46 20.68 25.66
N GLY A 87 3.96 21.90 25.48
CA GLY A 87 4.50 23.08 26.13
C GLY A 87 4.20 22.98 27.62
N GLY A 88 5.26 22.88 28.41
CA GLY A 88 5.29 23.06 29.86
C GLY A 88 6.62 23.70 30.20
#